data_AF-A0A0L7R5B3-F1
#
_entry.id   AF-A0A0L7R5B3-F1
#
_cell.length_a   1.000
_cell.length_b   1.000
_cell.length_c   1.000
_cell.angle_alpha   90.00
_cell.angle_beta   90.00
_cell.angle_gamma   90.00
#
_symmetry.space_group_name_H-M   'P 1'
#
loop_
_entity.id
_entity.type
_entity.pdbx_description
1 polymer ?
#
loop_
_entity_poly.entity_id
_entity_poly.type
_entity_poly.pdbx_seq_one_letter_code
_entity_poly.pdbx_strand_id
1 'polypeptide(L)'
;QKLDELGYETSPRPPYSPTDYHLFNHLENFLCEKNFEAQAAAENAFEELIDSRTPKFYNTGIKKLVLRWQKCIESNGSYFDLITSF
;
A
#
# COMPACT_ATOMS: atom_id res chain seq x y z
N GLN A 1 -8.82 -18.77 14.98
CA GLN A 1 -8.63 -17.30 14.87
C GLN A 1 -9.84 -16.73 14.13
N LYS A 2 -10.26 -15.47 14.35
CA LYS A 2 -11.45 -14.89 13.67
C LYS A 2 -11.45 -15.03 12.14
N LEU A 3 -10.26 -15.05 11.52
CA LEU A 3 -10.13 -15.24 10.07
C LEU A 3 -10.52 -16.65 9.62
N ASP A 4 -10.18 -17.67 10.40
CA ASP A 4 -10.54 -19.07 10.13
C ASP A 4 -12.05 -19.29 10.29
N GLU A 5 -12.66 -18.66 11.30
CA GLU A 5 -14.11 -18.69 11.54
C GLU A 5 -14.91 -18.08 10.38
N LEU A 6 -14.33 -17.09 9.70
CA LEU A 6 -14.89 -16.43 8.54
C LEU A 6 -14.50 -17.10 7.21
N GLY A 7 -13.67 -18.15 7.24
CA GLY A 7 -13.23 -18.90 6.05
C GLY A 7 -12.22 -18.17 5.16
N TYR A 8 -11.51 -17.16 5.68
CA TYR A 8 -10.48 -16.46 4.92
C TYR A 8 -9.15 -17.22 4.92
N GLU A 9 -8.57 -17.40 3.74
CA GLU A 9 -7.22 -17.92 3.60
C GLU A 9 -6.19 -16.85 3.99
N THR A 10 -5.24 -17.23 4.85
CA THR A 10 -4.14 -16.34 5.26
C THR A 10 -2.88 -16.65 4.46
N SER A 11 -2.41 -15.70 3.66
CA SER A 11 -1.10 -15.80 3.01
C SER A 11 0.02 -15.58 4.02
N PRO A 12 1.07 -16.42 4.05
CA PRO A 12 2.25 -16.16 4.87
C PRO A 12 2.92 -14.86 4.42
N ARG A 13 3.15 -13.94 5.37
CA ARG A 13 3.82 -12.66 5.12
C ARG A 13 5.23 -12.70 5.70
N PRO A 14 6.28 -12.42 4.90
CA PRO A 14 7.62 -12.30 5.44
C PRO A 14 7.70 -11.16 6.46
N PRO A 15 8.55 -11.28 7.49
CA PRO A 15 8.92 -10.13 8.33
C PRO A 15 9.41 -9.00 7.41
N TYR A 16 8.91 -7.79 7.62
CA TYR A 16 9.32 -6.57 6.89
C TYR A 16 9.04 -6.56 5.38
N SER A 17 8.08 -7.34 4.86
CA SER A 17 7.62 -7.18 3.48
C SER A 17 6.76 -5.92 3.32
N PRO A 18 7.16 -4.91 2.52
CA PRO A 18 6.36 -3.72 2.32
C PRO A 18 5.19 -4.07 1.40
N THR A 19 4.01 -4.32 1.97
CA THR A 19 2.73 -4.27 1.24
C THR A 19 2.35 -2.84 0.85
N ASP A 20 3.05 -1.87 1.46
CA ASP A 20 2.63 -0.48 1.54
C ASP A 20 3.29 0.38 0.45
N TYR A 21 3.61 -0.21 -0.70
CA TYR A 21 4.35 0.46 -1.78
C TYR A 21 3.49 1.26 -2.77
N HIS A 22 2.18 1.03 -2.79
CA HIS A 22 1.28 1.63 -3.80
C HIS A 22 0.37 2.67 -3.17
N LEU A 23 -0.60 2.22 -2.36
CA LEU A 23 -1.60 3.12 -1.78
C LEU A 23 -0.97 4.18 -0.87
N PHE A 24 -0.08 3.77 0.04
CA PHE A 24 0.54 4.67 1.01
C PHE A 24 1.49 5.68 0.35
N ASN A 25 2.27 5.27 -0.65
CA ASN A 25 3.08 6.22 -1.42
C ASN A 25 2.22 7.29 -2.13
N HIS A 26 1.06 6.90 -2.66
CA HIS A 26 0.11 7.86 -3.24
C HIS A 26 -0.63 8.70 -2.19
N LEU A 27 -0.84 8.16 -0.99
CA LEU A 27 -1.40 8.88 0.15
C LEU A 27 -0.42 9.94 0.64
N GLU A 28 0.84 9.59 0.90
CA GLU A 28 1.89 10.54 1.31
C GLU A 28 1.99 11.71 0.32
N ASN A 29 2.05 11.42 -0.98
CA ASN A 29 2.07 12.46 -2.01
C ASN A 29 0.81 13.33 -2.03
N PHE A 30 -0.36 12.76 -1.74
CA PHE A 30 -1.62 13.52 -1.68
C PHE A 30 -1.72 14.38 -0.41
N LEU A 31 -1.16 13.89 0.69
CA LEU A 31 -1.15 14.59 1.98
C LEU A 31 -0.02 15.61 2.07
N CYS A 32 0.97 15.56 1.17
CA CYS A 32 2.06 16.51 1.14
C CYS A 32 1.51 17.95 1.16
N GLU A 33 2.07 18.77 2.04
CA GLU A 33 1.68 20.18 2.26
C GLU A 33 0.27 20.40 2.84
N LYS A 34 -0.47 19.35 3.23
CA LYS A 34 -1.76 19.48 3.92
C LYS A 34 -1.56 19.48 5.44
N ASN A 35 -2.18 20.45 6.11
CA ASN A 35 -2.32 20.47 7.57
C ASN A 35 -3.79 20.32 7.95
N PHE A 36 -4.09 19.46 8.93
CA PHE A 36 -5.44 19.20 9.40
C PHE A 36 -5.58 19.61 10.86
N GLU A 37 -6.48 20.56 11.14
CA GLU A 37 -6.76 21.05 12.49
C GLU A 37 -7.77 20.16 13.25
N ALA A 38 -8.38 19.18 12.56
CA ALA A 38 -9.38 18.29 13.13
C ALA A 38 -9.31 16.89 12.50
N GLN A 39 -9.63 15.87 13.29
CA GLN A 39 -9.71 14.48 12.83
C GLN A 39 -10.65 14.32 11.63
N ALA A 40 -11.84 14.92 11.69
CA ALA A 40 -12.81 14.85 10.60
C ALA A 40 -12.26 15.39 9.27
N ALA A 41 -11.37 16.39 9.31
CA ALA A 41 -10.74 16.92 8.10
C ALA A 41 -9.74 15.92 7.49
N ALA A 42 -9.00 15.19 8.33
CA ALA A 42 -8.10 14.13 7.87
C ALA A 42 -8.87 12.92 7.32
N GLU A 43 -9.99 12.54 7.95
CA GLU A 43 -10.88 11.47 7.48
C GLU A 43 -11.47 11.82 6.10
N ASN A 44 -12.04 13.02 5.95
CA ASN A 44 -12.57 13.49 4.67
C ASN A 44 -11.50 13.50 3.57
N ALA A 45 -10.28 13.94 3.88
CA ALA A 45 -9.19 13.94 2.91
C ALA A 45 -8.80 12.52 2.48
N PHE A 46 -8.86 11.54 3.38
CA PHE A 46 -8.65 10.14 3.04
C PHE A 46 -9.77 9.61 2.15
N GLU A 47 -11.03 9.92 2.45
CA GLU A 47 -12.18 9.56 1.60
C GLU A 47 -12.05 10.17 0.19
N GLU A 48 -11.75 11.46 0.08
CA GLU A 48 -11.49 12.13 -1.20
C GLU A 48 -10.38 11.44 -2.00
N LEU A 49 -9.30 11.01 -1.33
CA LEU A 49 -8.24 10.26 -1.97
C LEU A 49 -8.78 8.97 -2.57
N ILE A 50 -9.49 8.17 -1.79
CA ILE A 50 -10.03 6.87 -2.22
C ILE A 50 -11.01 7.05 -3.38
N ASP A 51 -11.94 8.00 -3.28
CA ASP A 51 -12.95 8.28 -4.29
C ASP A 51 -12.35 8.80 -5.60
N SER A 52 -11.23 9.50 -5.53
CA SER A 52 -10.51 9.98 -6.73
C SER A 52 -9.79 8.86 -7.50
N ARG A 53 -9.64 7.65 -6.93
CA ARG A 53 -8.90 6.55 -7.59
C ARG A 53 -9.83 5.65 -8.39
N THR A 54 -9.42 5.37 -9.62
CA THR A 54 -10.15 4.45 -10.49
C THR A 54 -9.93 2.98 -10.07
N PRO A 55 -10.84 2.04 -10.41
CA PRO A 55 -10.59 0.61 -10.21
C PRO A 55 -9.27 0.12 -10.82
N LYS A 56 -8.83 0.74 -11.93
CA LYS A 56 -7.55 0.46 -12.59
C LYS A 56 -6.35 0.78 -11.70
N PHE A 57 -6.43 1.82 -10.85
CA PHE A 57 -5.39 2.17 -9.90
C PHE A 57 -5.11 1.02 -8.92
N TYR A 58 -6.16 0.49 -8.29
CA TYR A 58 -6.05 -0.63 -7.35
C TYR A 58 -5.58 -1.91 -8.06
N ASN A 59 -6.13 -2.20 -9.24
CA ASN A 59 -5.72 -3.35 -10.04
C ASN A 59 -4.22 -3.29 -10.39
N THR A 60 -3.72 -2.11 -10.74
CA THR A 60 -2.30 -1.88 -11.04
C THR A 60 -1.44 -2.13 -9.80
N GLY A 61 -1.84 -1.59 -8.65
CA GLY A 61 -1.18 -1.81 -7.37
C GLY A 61 -1.06 -3.30 -7.06
N ILE A 62 -2.18 -4.04 -7.09
CA ILE A 62 -2.23 -5.48 -6.81
C ILE A 62 -1.37 -6.28 -7.80
N LYS A 63 -1.45 -6.00 -9.10
CA LYS A 63 -0.64 -6.71 -10.11
C LYS A 63 0.86 -6.47 -9.94
N LYS A 64 1.27 -5.28 -9.47
CA LYS A 64 2.67 -4.97 -9.19
C LYS A 64 3.24 -5.82 -8.04
N LEU A 65 2.40 -6.42 -7.21
CA LEU A 65 2.83 -7.30 -6.12
C LEU A 65 3.57 -8.53 -6.64
N VAL A 66 3.09 -9.13 -7.73
CA VAL A 66 3.71 -10.29 -8.38
C VAL A 66 5.14 -9.96 -8.83
N LEU A 67 5.32 -8.80 -9.47
CA LEU A 67 6.65 -8.33 -9.91
C LEU A 67 7.58 -8.04 -8.72
N ARG A 68 7.05 -7.54 -7.61
CA ARG A 68 7.83 -7.28 -6.39
C ARG A 68 8.24 -8.57 -5.69
N TRP A 69 7.39 -9.59 -5.67
CA TRP A 69 7.76 -10.91 -5.14
C TRP A 69 8.88 -11.55 -5.96
N GLN A 70 8.81 -11.43 -7.29
CA GLN A 70 9.88 -11.88 -8.17
C GLN A 70 11.22 -11.19 -7.82
N LYS A 71 11.21 -9.85 -7.68
CA LYS A 71 12.41 -9.10 -7.25
C LYS A 71 12.92 -9.50 -5.86
N CYS A 72 12.02 -9.80 -4.93
CA CYS A 72 12.38 -10.26 -3.59
C CYS A 72 13.16 -11.58 -3.66
N ILE A 73 12.71 -12.51 -4.49
CA ILE A 73 13.40 -13.79 -4.74
C ILE A 73 14.76 -13.53 -5.39
N GLU A 74 14.82 -12.72 -6.45
CA GLU A 74 16.06 -12.37 -7.16
C GLU A 74 17.07 -11.66 -6.26
N SER A 75 16.59 -10.93 -5.25
CA SER A 75 17.42 -10.20 -4.28
C SER A 75 17.77 -11.04 -3.05
N ASN A 76 17.44 -12.33 -3.02
CA ASN A 76 17.58 -13.20 -1.84
C ASN A 76 16.97 -12.59 -0.57
N GLY A 77 15.80 -11.97 -0.69
CA GLY A 77 15.12 -11.30 0.41
C GLY A 77 15.69 -9.94 0.82
N SER A 78 16.74 -9.45 0.13
CA SER A 78 17.28 -8.11 0.35
C SER A 78 16.31 -7.05 -0.18
N TYR A 79 16.37 -5.86 0.41
CA TYR A 79 15.62 -4.71 -0.06
C TYR A 79 16.13 -4.25 -1.43
N PHE A 80 15.21 -3.99 -2.37
CA PHE A 80 15.54 -3.78 -3.79
C PHE A 80 15.04 -2.46 -4.39
N ASP A 81 14.32 -1.64 -3.62
CA ASP A 81 13.83 -0.34 -4.06
C ASP A 81 14.48 0.78 -3.24
N LEU A 82 15.73 1.16 -3.56
CA LEU A 82 16.31 2.38 -2.98
C LEU A 82 15.30 3.52 -3.15
N ILE A 83 15.02 4.25 -2.06
CA ILE A 83 14.16 5.43 -2.07
C ILE A 83 14.85 6.47 -2.96
N THR A 84 14.58 6.43 -4.26
CA THR A 84 14.93 7.49 -5.21
C THR A 84 13.65 8.08 -5.75
N SER A 85 12.99 8.88 -4.93
CA SER A 85 12.20 10.04 -5.35
C SER A 85 11.99 10.95 -4.15
N PHE A 86 12.78 12.03 -4.09
CA PHE A 86 12.18 13.33 -3.78
C PHE A 86 11.58 13.86 -5.08
#